data_AF-A0ABC8YI88-F1
#
_entry.id   AF-A0ABC8YI88-F1
#
_cell.length_a   1.000
_cell.length_b   1.000
_cell.length_c   1.000
_cell.angle_alpha   90.00
_cell.angle_beta   90.00
_cell.angle_gamma   90.00
#
_symmetry.space_group_name_H-M   'P 1'
#
loop_
_entity.id
_entity.type
_entity.pdbx_description
1 polymer ?
#
loop_
_entity_poly.entity_id
_entity_poly.type
_entity_poly.pdbx_seq_one_letter_code
_entity_poly.pdbx_strand_id
1 'polypeptide(L)'
;MDKWRRYVCLAVNQFGYGTYPLRRIDASSLFYPTNPTKVTTMPPDEPPLPDPSISFSPSRPRIGKGSLDFFGFFGLGQKKTLLAAVNYNGVSHTYDVDDRIVSEIASPQEPKRCEPVTVALGDALYVLDRKLIAGTGRLRCFEALSFGPPKELLCGSSNWQWSTLQPPPFMFQHGFKTTSVDAYTVVGGSNFLVSTQDVGTYSFDTVTSSWDKVGDWKLPFHGRADFFSEYGAWLGFSAEDNRLCCSLNLGASTQRQPVLDMVWDDPTPQLALDDPNQKSYTRVLKSQLVHLGSGKFCVAKFLERVENELTELGNIPQIERFAVLTGLVLKPGEFGRRIDMIPHKSLLYKFEGIANCWVF
;
A
#
# COMPACT_ATOMS: atom_id res chain seq x y z
N MET A 1 8.02 26.77 6.82
CA MET A 1 8.24 25.99 5.59
C MET A 1 7.58 24.65 5.79
N ASP A 2 6.55 24.35 5.01
CA ASP A 2 5.83 23.09 5.08
C ASP A 2 6.78 21.93 4.76
N LYS A 3 7.16 21.18 5.80
CA LYS A 3 8.09 20.06 5.68
C LYS A 3 7.29 18.83 5.28
N TRP A 4 7.17 18.60 3.99
CA TRP A 4 6.60 17.38 3.43
C TRP A 4 7.71 16.37 3.08
N ARG A 5 7.36 15.09 3.01
CA ARG A 5 8.26 13.96 2.76
C ARG A 5 8.96 14.14 1.41
N ARG A 6 10.29 14.22 1.45
CA ARG A 6 11.11 14.48 0.25
C ARG A 6 11.20 13.27 -0.69
N TYR A 7 11.08 12.05 -0.20
CA TYR A 7 11.32 10.85 -0.99
C TYR A 7 10.13 9.90 -0.97
N VAL A 8 9.81 9.37 -2.15
CA VAL A 8 8.99 8.18 -2.32
C VAL A 8 9.93 6.99 -2.44
N CYS A 9 9.66 5.93 -1.68
CA CYS A 9 10.47 4.71 -1.70
C CYS A 9 9.83 3.66 -2.60
N LEU A 10 10.54 3.23 -3.65
CA LEU A 10 10.07 2.20 -4.59
C LEU A 10 10.91 0.93 -4.45
N ALA A 11 10.29 -0.15 -3.99
CA ALA A 11 10.88 -1.49 -3.98
C ALA A 11 10.32 -2.32 -5.14
N VAL A 12 11.21 -2.85 -5.98
CA VAL A 12 10.85 -3.64 -7.17
C VAL A 12 11.50 -5.01 -7.08
N ASN A 13 10.72 -6.06 -7.31
CA ASN A 13 11.27 -7.42 -7.46
C ASN A 13 11.99 -7.56 -8.81
N GLN A 14 13.31 -7.75 -8.78
CA GLN A 14 14.09 -8.08 -9.96
C GLN A 14 14.17 -9.61 -10.12
N PHE A 15 13.17 -10.19 -10.79
CA PHE A 15 13.00 -11.63 -10.93
C PHE A 15 14.25 -12.35 -11.46
N GLY A 16 14.98 -11.74 -12.40
CA GLY A 16 16.23 -12.29 -12.94
C GLY A 16 17.29 -12.54 -11.87
N TYR A 17 17.47 -11.57 -10.97
CA TYR A 17 18.53 -11.55 -9.97
C TYR A 17 18.12 -12.10 -8.60
N GLY A 18 16.81 -12.22 -8.33
CA GLY A 18 16.30 -12.65 -7.04
C GLY A 18 16.54 -11.62 -5.92
N THR A 19 16.64 -10.34 -6.29
CA THR A 19 16.89 -9.21 -5.39
C THR A 19 15.73 -8.22 -5.44
N TYR A 20 15.62 -7.43 -4.37
CA TYR A 20 14.60 -6.39 -4.19
C TYR A 20 15.30 -5.06 -3.94
N PRO A 21 15.83 -4.41 -4.99
CA PRO A 21 16.39 -3.07 -4.87
C PRO A 21 15.34 -2.03 -4.46
N LEU A 22 15.63 -1.32 -3.37
CA LEU A 22 14.86 -0.18 -2.87
C LEU A 22 15.48 1.11 -3.44
N ARG A 23 14.67 1.92 -4.12
CA ARG A 23 15.07 3.18 -4.75
C ARG A 23 14.37 4.35 -4.06
N ARG A 24 15.08 5.47 -3.98
CA ARG A 24 14.54 6.73 -3.47
C ARG A 24 14.30 7.67 -4.63
N ILE A 25 13.04 8.02 -4.85
CA ILE A 25 12.63 8.97 -5.89
C ILE A 25 12.39 10.31 -5.20
N ASP A 26 13.05 11.38 -5.65
CA ASP A 26 12.83 12.71 -5.10
C ASP A 26 11.41 13.17 -5.46
N ALA A 27 10.53 13.24 -4.47
CA ALA A 27 9.13 13.55 -4.65
C ALA A 27 8.91 14.97 -5.18
N SER A 28 9.88 15.90 -5.04
CA SER A 28 9.80 17.24 -5.64
C SER A 28 9.74 17.22 -7.16
N SER A 29 10.28 16.16 -7.79
CA SER A 29 10.17 15.97 -9.24
C SER A 29 8.72 15.77 -9.72
N LEU A 30 7.80 15.40 -8.82
CA LEU A 30 6.38 15.22 -9.12
C LEU A 30 5.57 16.54 -9.08
N PHE A 31 6.17 17.65 -8.64
CA PHE A 31 5.44 18.90 -8.42
C PHE A 31 6.06 20.08 -9.18
N TYR A 32 5.22 20.86 -9.87
CA TYR A 32 5.61 22.16 -10.41
C TYR A 32 6.01 23.16 -9.29
N PRO A 33 7.06 23.99 -9.51
CA PRO A 33 7.55 24.94 -8.50
C PRO A 33 6.52 25.98 -8.02
N THR A 34 5.66 26.56 -8.87
CA THR A 34 4.48 27.38 -8.50
C THR A 34 3.60 27.70 -9.74
N ASN A 35 2.27 27.79 -9.56
CA ASN A 35 1.24 28.20 -10.55
C ASN A 35 1.32 27.61 -11.98
N PRO A 36 0.82 26.39 -12.20
CA PRO A 36 0.50 25.96 -13.55
C PRO A 36 -0.83 26.63 -13.99
N THR A 37 -0.75 27.65 -14.84
CA THR A 37 -1.94 28.29 -15.44
C THR A 37 -2.56 27.45 -16.57
N LYS A 38 -1.89 26.40 -17.03
CA LYS A 38 -2.44 25.36 -17.92
C LYS A 38 -1.74 24.03 -17.65
N VAL A 39 -2.48 23.05 -17.15
CA VAL A 39 -2.05 21.64 -17.17
C VAL A 39 -2.39 21.11 -18.56
N THR A 40 -1.45 21.21 -19.49
CA THR A 40 -1.55 20.45 -20.74
C THR A 40 -1.24 18.99 -20.39
N THR A 41 -2.06 18.05 -20.83
CA THR A 41 -1.77 16.60 -20.76
C THR A 41 -0.51 16.31 -21.56
N MET A 42 0.65 16.44 -20.90
CA MET A 42 1.95 16.07 -21.43
C MET A 42 2.14 14.55 -21.23
N PRO A 43 2.86 13.86 -22.13
CA PRO A 43 3.32 12.51 -21.83
C PRO A 43 4.07 12.50 -20.48
N PRO A 44 3.98 11.41 -19.69
CA PRO A 44 4.77 11.30 -18.49
C PRO A 44 6.25 11.37 -18.84
N ASP A 45 7.04 12.07 -18.04
CA ASP A 45 8.49 12.02 -18.23
C ASP A 45 8.96 10.58 -17.94
N GLU A 46 9.85 10.04 -18.77
CA GLU A 46 10.41 8.69 -18.61
C GLU A 46 11.89 8.76 -18.13
N PRO A 47 12.17 9.24 -16.90
CA PRO A 47 13.54 9.25 -16.40
C PRO A 47 14.03 7.80 -16.16
N PRO A 48 15.36 7.57 -16.22
CA PRO A 48 15.91 6.29 -15.79
C PRO A 48 15.57 6.04 -14.31
N LEU A 49 15.44 4.76 -13.95
CA LEU A 49 15.31 4.37 -12.55
C LEU A 49 16.52 4.87 -11.75
N PRO A 50 16.31 5.52 -10.59
CA PRO A 50 17.42 5.89 -9.72
C PRO A 50 18.24 4.66 -9.29
N ASP A 51 19.50 4.88 -8.94
CA ASP A 51 20.31 3.82 -8.35
C ASP A 51 19.68 3.33 -7.03
N PRO A 52 19.75 2.02 -6.76
CA PRO A 52 19.23 1.46 -5.52
C PRO A 52 20.01 2.01 -4.33
N SER A 53 19.29 2.48 -3.31
CA SER A 53 19.92 2.88 -2.03
C SER A 53 20.36 1.67 -1.21
N ILE A 54 19.65 0.55 -1.37
CA ILE A 54 19.94 -0.75 -0.77
C ILE A 54 19.23 -1.83 -1.60
N SER A 55 19.75 -3.06 -1.59
CA SER A 55 19.10 -4.22 -2.21
C SER A 55 18.90 -5.31 -1.18
N PHE A 56 17.65 -5.75 -1.02
CA PHE A 56 17.33 -6.87 -0.15
C PHE A 56 17.37 -8.18 -0.94
N SER A 57 17.81 -9.26 -0.30
CA SER A 57 17.80 -10.60 -0.89
C SER A 57 17.11 -11.56 0.07
N PRO A 58 16.12 -12.35 -0.37
CA PRO A 58 15.55 -13.39 0.46
C PRO A 58 16.59 -14.50 0.68
N SER A 59 16.54 -15.12 1.87
CA SER A 59 17.25 -16.36 2.15
C SER A 59 16.89 -17.40 1.10
N ARG A 60 17.90 -18.03 0.50
CA ARG A 60 17.73 -18.99 -0.60
C ARG A 60 17.03 -20.25 -0.10
N PRO A 61 15.82 -20.60 -0.59
CA PRO A 61 15.18 -21.86 -0.25
C PRO A 61 15.86 -23.02 -0.99
N ARG A 62 15.59 -24.26 -0.56
CA ARG A 62 16.06 -25.48 -1.24
C ARG A 62 15.52 -25.63 -2.67
N ILE A 63 14.35 -25.05 -2.94
CA ILE A 63 13.68 -25.06 -4.26
C ILE A 63 13.11 -23.65 -4.52
N GLY A 64 13.39 -23.09 -5.69
CA GLY A 64 12.87 -21.78 -6.13
C GLY A 64 13.72 -20.58 -5.68
N LYS A 65 13.22 -19.37 -5.99
CA LYS A 65 13.75 -18.10 -5.48
C LYS A 65 12.88 -17.71 -4.28
N GLY A 66 13.48 -17.40 -3.14
CA GLY A 66 12.74 -16.94 -1.96
C GLY A 66 11.96 -15.65 -2.25
N SER A 67 11.08 -15.23 -1.35
CA SER A 67 10.32 -13.99 -1.51
C SER A 67 10.35 -13.14 -0.24
N LEU A 68 10.32 -11.82 -0.46
CA LEU A 68 10.20 -10.82 0.58
C LEU A 68 8.89 -10.08 0.41
N ASP A 69 8.21 -9.84 1.53
CA ASP A 69 7.16 -8.85 1.62
C ASP A 69 7.68 -7.61 2.38
N PHE A 70 7.21 -6.44 2.00
CA PHE A 70 7.62 -5.17 2.58
C PHE A 70 6.45 -4.46 3.25
N PHE A 71 6.64 -4.04 4.50
CA PHE A 71 5.64 -3.33 5.30
C PHE A 71 6.22 -1.99 5.73
N GLY A 72 5.55 -0.89 5.39
CA GLY A 72 6.22 0.40 5.33
C GLY A 72 5.65 1.52 6.18
N PHE A 73 6.60 2.38 6.55
CA PHE A 73 6.51 3.57 7.38
C PHE A 73 5.70 3.39 8.66
N PHE A 74 6.36 2.67 9.56
CA PHE A 74 6.07 2.68 10.99
C PHE A 74 7.29 3.25 11.75
N GLY A 75 7.20 3.32 13.07
CA GLY A 75 8.24 3.90 13.93
C GLY A 75 7.64 4.47 15.21
N LEU A 76 8.47 5.13 16.01
CA LEU A 76 8.07 5.72 17.28
C LEU A 76 7.64 7.18 17.11
N GLY A 77 6.56 7.57 17.79
CA GLY A 77 6.01 8.92 17.77
C GLY A 77 5.64 9.37 16.37
N GLN A 78 6.03 10.58 16.00
CA GLN A 78 5.74 11.15 14.67
C GLN A 78 6.73 10.71 13.58
N LYS A 79 7.88 10.10 13.94
CA LYS A 79 8.89 9.65 12.98
C LYS A 79 8.54 8.26 12.46
N LYS A 80 7.99 8.19 11.24
CA LYS A 80 7.65 6.94 10.54
C LYS A 80 8.61 6.70 9.37
N THR A 81 9.77 6.13 9.68
CA THR A 81 10.92 5.92 8.75
C THR A 81 11.27 4.46 8.54
N LEU A 82 10.70 3.55 9.34
CA LEU A 82 11.04 2.14 9.29
C LEU A 82 10.26 1.41 8.21
N LEU A 83 10.98 0.58 7.48
CA LEU A 83 10.48 -0.39 6.53
C LEU A 83 10.82 -1.79 7.05
N ALA A 84 9.85 -2.68 7.21
CA ALA A 84 10.10 -4.08 7.51
C ALA A 84 10.19 -4.87 6.21
N ALA A 85 11.28 -5.62 6.03
CA ALA A 85 11.45 -6.61 4.99
C ALA A 85 11.33 -8.00 5.63
N VAL A 86 10.27 -8.73 5.27
CA VAL A 86 9.89 -9.98 5.91
C VAL A 86 10.02 -11.13 4.91
N ASN A 87 10.89 -12.07 5.23
CA ASN A 87 11.12 -13.27 4.43
C ASN A 87 10.13 -14.38 4.80
N TYR A 88 9.68 -15.10 3.79
CA TYR A 88 8.78 -16.25 3.96
C TYR A 88 9.40 -17.41 4.75
N ASN A 89 10.72 -17.44 4.86
CA ASN A 89 11.46 -18.44 5.62
C ASN A 89 11.72 -18.02 7.09
N GLY A 90 11.14 -16.90 7.55
CA GLY A 90 11.24 -16.49 8.95
C GLY A 90 12.54 -15.76 9.30
N VAL A 91 13.08 -14.97 8.36
CA VAL A 91 14.08 -13.95 8.67
C VAL A 91 13.47 -12.57 8.40
N SER A 92 13.65 -11.61 9.29
CA SER A 92 13.05 -10.29 9.15
C SER A 92 14.02 -9.19 9.55
N HIS A 93 14.00 -8.11 8.78
CA HIS A 93 14.83 -6.95 9.02
C HIS A 93 14.01 -5.68 8.96
N THR A 94 14.40 -4.68 9.74
CA THR A 94 13.93 -3.31 9.57
C THR A 94 15.02 -2.48 8.91
N TYR A 95 14.62 -1.58 8.04
CA TYR A 95 15.48 -0.58 7.42
C TYR A 95 14.95 0.81 7.77
N ASP A 96 15.76 1.62 8.45
CA ASP A 96 15.48 3.04 8.64
C ASP A 96 15.91 3.79 7.37
N VAL A 97 14.95 4.38 6.66
CA VAL A 97 15.20 5.07 5.39
C VAL A 97 15.99 6.38 5.56
N ASP A 98 15.85 7.05 6.71
CA ASP A 98 16.52 8.32 6.98
C ASP A 98 17.94 8.08 7.46
N ASP A 99 18.10 7.21 8.46
CA ASP A 99 19.39 6.91 9.09
C ASP A 99 20.20 5.86 8.31
N ARG A 100 19.56 5.17 7.36
CA ARG A 100 20.13 4.10 6.51
C ARG A 100 20.67 2.92 7.31
N ILE A 101 20.02 2.62 8.43
CA ILE A 101 20.40 1.54 9.34
C ILE A 101 19.54 0.32 9.06
N VAL A 102 20.18 -0.85 8.99
CA VAL A 102 19.50 -2.15 8.98
C VAL A 102 19.59 -2.73 10.38
N SER A 103 18.47 -3.24 10.90
CA SER A 103 18.41 -3.94 12.18
C SER A 103 17.68 -5.26 12.01
N GLU A 104 18.19 -6.29 12.68
CA GLU A 104 17.50 -7.57 12.75
C GLU A 104 16.36 -7.52 13.75
N ILE A 105 15.23 -8.11 13.36
CA ILE A 105 14.06 -8.24 14.22
C ILE A 105 13.61 -9.69 14.23
N ALA A 106 12.88 -10.08 15.27
CA ALA A 106 12.18 -11.36 15.26
C ALA A 106 11.29 -11.45 14.02
N SER A 107 11.07 -12.66 13.52
CA SER A 107 10.11 -12.87 12.45
C SER A 107 8.68 -13.03 12.95
N PRO A 108 7.68 -12.76 12.08
CA PRO A 108 6.31 -13.11 12.38
C PRO A 108 6.19 -14.60 12.69
N GLN A 109 5.21 -14.95 13.52
CA GLN A 109 4.95 -16.32 13.92
C GLN A 109 4.46 -17.19 12.76
N GLU A 110 3.87 -16.58 11.73
CA GLU A 110 3.57 -17.22 10.45
C GLU A 110 3.96 -16.32 9.26
N PRO A 111 4.45 -16.90 8.14
CA PRO A 111 4.72 -16.14 6.93
C PRO A 111 3.47 -15.45 6.41
N LYS A 112 3.49 -14.11 6.38
CA LYS A 112 2.49 -13.30 5.69
C LYS A 112 2.71 -13.43 4.19
N ARG A 113 1.64 -13.67 3.44
CA ARG A 113 1.69 -13.91 1.99
C ARG A 113 0.65 -13.07 1.26
N CYS A 114 0.88 -12.88 -0.03
CA CYS A 114 -0.10 -12.31 -0.97
C CYS A 114 -0.51 -10.87 -0.59
N GLU A 115 0.47 -10.00 -0.37
CA GLU A 115 0.25 -8.58 -0.05
C GLU A 115 -0.65 -8.40 1.18
N PRO A 116 -0.15 -8.75 2.38
CA PRO A 116 -0.94 -8.62 3.59
C PRO A 116 -1.40 -7.18 3.80
N VAL A 117 -2.52 -7.06 4.48
CA VAL A 117 -3.04 -5.78 4.93
C VAL A 117 -2.11 -5.23 5.99
N THR A 118 -1.62 -4.01 5.78
CA THR A 118 -0.64 -3.38 6.69
C THR A 118 -1.07 -1.98 7.08
N VAL A 119 -1.01 -1.70 8.37
CA VAL A 119 -1.41 -0.42 8.94
C VAL A 119 -0.45 -0.04 10.06
N ALA A 120 0.18 1.13 9.93
CA ALA A 120 0.93 1.74 11.02
C ALA A 120 -0.02 2.60 11.86
N LEU A 121 -0.16 2.28 13.14
CA LEU A 121 -1.07 2.95 14.08
C LEU A 121 -0.38 3.17 15.42
N GLY A 122 -0.31 4.42 15.86
CA GLY A 122 0.53 4.78 17.01
C GLY A 122 1.95 4.27 16.78
N ASP A 123 2.52 3.57 17.76
CA ASP A 123 3.90 3.05 17.72
C ASP A 123 4.00 1.57 17.31
N ALA A 124 2.93 1.04 16.69
CA ALA A 124 2.87 -0.34 16.22
C ALA A 124 2.52 -0.42 14.73
N LEU A 125 2.97 -1.51 14.10
CA LEU A 125 2.57 -1.92 12.76
C LEU A 125 1.69 -3.18 12.88
N TYR A 126 0.45 -3.08 12.42
CA TYR A 126 -0.51 -4.18 12.38
C TYR A 126 -0.48 -4.83 11.01
N VAL A 127 -0.43 -6.17 10.98
CA VAL A 127 -0.33 -6.97 9.77
C VAL A 127 -1.33 -8.11 9.79
N LEU A 128 -2.31 -8.04 8.88
CA LEU A 128 -3.36 -9.04 8.70
C LEU A 128 -3.18 -9.74 7.35
N ASP A 129 -3.27 -11.07 7.31
CA ASP A 129 -3.29 -11.81 6.05
C ASP A 129 -4.41 -11.29 5.16
N ARG A 130 -4.07 -10.95 3.90
CA ARG A 130 -5.07 -10.51 2.94
C ARG A 130 -6.05 -11.63 2.60
N LYS A 131 -5.56 -12.86 2.41
CA LYS A 131 -6.38 -14.04 2.15
C LYS A 131 -6.64 -14.82 3.43
N LEU A 132 -7.88 -14.81 3.89
CA LEU A 132 -8.33 -15.47 5.12
C LEU A 132 -8.88 -16.86 4.77
N ILE A 133 -8.16 -17.93 5.14
CA ILE A 133 -8.42 -19.29 4.67
C ILE A 133 -9.27 -20.08 5.69
N ALA A 134 -10.43 -20.58 5.26
CA ALA A 134 -11.32 -21.39 6.08
C ALA A 134 -10.70 -22.75 6.45
N GLY A 135 -11.04 -23.28 7.64
CA GLY A 135 -10.69 -24.64 8.06
C GLY A 135 -9.20 -24.91 8.32
N THR A 136 -8.32 -23.91 8.17
CA THR A 136 -6.86 -24.11 8.30
C THR A 136 -6.33 -23.98 9.72
N GLY A 137 -7.15 -23.53 10.67
CA GLY A 137 -6.67 -23.25 12.03
C GLY A 137 -5.53 -22.20 12.07
N ARG A 138 -5.36 -21.38 11.01
CA ARG A 138 -4.42 -20.25 10.99
C ARG A 138 -4.91 -19.14 11.91
N LEU A 139 -4.77 -19.39 13.21
CA LEU A 139 -5.08 -18.46 14.29
C LEU A 139 -4.09 -17.28 14.34
N ARG A 140 -3.06 -17.28 13.48
CA ARG A 140 -1.99 -16.28 13.45
C ARG A 140 -2.06 -15.38 12.22
N CYS A 141 -3.24 -15.28 11.58
CA CYS A 141 -3.44 -14.41 10.44
C CYS A 141 -3.24 -12.92 10.80
N PHE A 142 -3.42 -12.54 12.07
CA PHE A 142 -3.27 -11.15 12.54
C PHE A 142 -2.16 -11.01 13.58
N GLU A 143 -1.20 -10.13 13.32
CA GLU A 143 -0.06 -9.87 14.20
C GLU A 143 0.25 -8.38 14.27
N ALA A 144 0.86 -7.94 15.37
CA ALA A 144 1.40 -6.59 15.51
C ALA A 144 2.90 -6.62 15.80
N LEU A 145 3.63 -5.75 15.11
CA LEU A 145 5.03 -5.43 15.36
C LEU A 145 5.10 -4.14 16.18
N SER A 146 5.51 -4.26 17.44
CA SER A 146 5.58 -3.15 18.40
C SER A 146 6.95 -3.06 19.05
N PHE A 147 7.36 -1.86 19.43
CA PHE A 147 8.62 -1.65 20.16
C PHE A 147 8.40 -1.81 21.67
N GLY A 148 9.22 -2.61 22.33
CA GLY A 148 9.13 -2.79 23.77
C GLY A 148 10.22 -3.69 24.34
N PRO A 149 10.27 -3.85 25.68
CA PRO A 149 11.17 -4.79 26.32
C PRO A 149 10.81 -6.23 25.90
N PRO A 150 11.79 -7.14 25.77
CA PRO A 150 11.50 -8.53 25.49
C PRO A 150 10.59 -9.14 26.54
N LYS A 151 9.49 -9.79 26.10
CA LYS A 151 8.53 -10.46 27.01
C LYS A 151 9.17 -11.45 27.99
N GLU A 152 10.34 -11.98 27.66
CA GLU A 152 11.04 -13.02 28.43
C GLU A 152 12.18 -12.47 29.32
N LEU A 153 12.58 -11.20 29.17
CA LEU A 153 13.73 -10.64 29.90
C LEU A 153 13.39 -9.27 30.49
N LEU A 154 13.29 -9.22 31.82
CA LEU A 154 13.06 -7.99 32.61
C LEU A 154 14.20 -6.95 32.49
N CYS A 155 15.32 -7.31 31.86
CA CYS A 155 16.52 -6.49 31.70
C CYS A 155 17.06 -6.41 30.25
N GLY A 156 16.28 -6.84 29.25
CA GLY A 156 16.68 -6.77 27.85
C GLY A 156 16.59 -5.36 27.27
N SER A 157 17.48 -5.02 26.33
CA SER A 157 17.31 -3.84 25.48
C SER A 157 15.99 -3.93 24.71
N SER A 158 15.22 -2.83 24.69
CA SER A 158 13.97 -2.79 23.93
C SER A 158 14.24 -2.98 22.44
N ASN A 159 13.41 -3.78 21.78
CA ASN A 159 13.49 -4.01 20.33
C ASN A 159 12.07 -4.17 19.75
N TRP A 160 11.98 -4.20 18.42
CA TRP A 160 10.76 -4.52 17.70
C TRP A 160 10.43 -6.00 17.82
N GLN A 161 9.19 -6.29 18.23
CA GLN A 161 8.73 -7.66 18.48
C GLN A 161 7.35 -7.92 17.87
N TRP A 162 7.19 -9.10 17.28
CA TRP A 162 5.89 -9.57 16.80
C TRP A 162 5.08 -10.17 17.94
N SER A 163 3.79 -9.87 17.92
CA SER A 163 2.79 -10.44 18.82
C SER A 163 1.57 -10.88 18.04
N THR A 164 1.08 -12.09 18.31
CA THR A 164 -0.17 -12.58 17.73
C THR A 164 -1.36 -11.87 18.37
N LEU A 165 -2.27 -11.42 17.53
CA LEU A 165 -3.53 -10.80 17.91
C LEU A 165 -4.70 -11.75 17.65
N GLN A 166 -5.85 -11.45 18.24
CA GLN A 166 -7.07 -12.22 17.99
C GLN A 166 -7.47 -12.11 16.51
N PRO A 167 -7.71 -13.22 15.80
CA PRO A 167 -8.24 -13.20 14.44
C PRO A 167 -9.60 -12.51 14.36
N PRO A 168 -9.99 -12.00 13.18
CA PRO A 168 -11.35 -11.49 12.98
C PRO A 168 -12.41 -12.56 13.31
N PRO A 169 -13.45 -12.22 14.10
CA PRO A 169 -14.37 -13.21 14.67
C PRO A 169 -15.22 -13.93 13.63
N PHE A 170 -15.46 -13.31 12.47
CA PHE A 170 -16.20 -13.94 11.37
C PHE A 170 -15.53 -15.19 10.82
N MET A 171 -14.22 -15.36 11.01
CA MET A 171 -13.50 -16.57 10.60
C MET A 171 -13.97 -17.83 11.34
N PHE A 172 -14.60 -17.66 12.51
CA PHE A 172 -15.11 -18.74 13.35
C PHE A 172 -16.63 -18.97 13.18
N GLN A 173 -17.30 -18.18 12.34
CA GLN A 173 -18.72 -18.34 12.10
C GLN A 173 -18.98 -19.60 11.24
N HIS A 174 -20.09 -20.28 11.53
CA HIS A 174 -20.48 -21.48 10.81
C HIS A 174 -20.69 -21.17 9.32
N GLY A 175 -20.09 -21.96 8.44
CA GLY A 175 -20.18 -21.77 6.99
C GLY A 175 -19.22 -20.73 6.40
N PHE A 176 -18.26 -20.21 7.19
CA PHE A 176 -17.20 -19.33 6.67
C PHE A 176 -16.46 -19.98 5.50
N LYS A 177 -16.37 -19.23 4.39
CA LYS A 177 -15.61 -19.60 3.21
C LYS A 177 -14.36 -18.75 3.12
N THR A 178 -13.30 -19.31 2.56
CA THR A 178 -12.07 -18.57 2.28
C THR A 178 -12.39 -17.30 1.51
N THR A 179 -11.98 -16.15 2.04
CA THR A 179 -12.25 -14.83 1.47
C THR A 179 -10.99 -13.99 1.45
N SER A 180 -11.06 -12.81 0.82
CA SER A 180 -9.98 -11.83 0.78
C SER A 180 -10.44 -10.51 1.38
N VAL A 181 -9.55 -9.81 2.07
CA VAL A 181 -9.79 -8.42 2.50
C VAL A 181 -9.80 -7.52 1.27
N ASP A 182 -10.97 -6.99 0.95
CA ASP A 182 -11.17 -6.11 -0.19
C ASP A 182 -10.65 -4.71 0.13
N ALA A 183 -11.01 -4.19 1.30
CA ALA A 183 -10.70 -2.84 1.70
C ALA A 183 -10.41 -2.70 3.19
N TYR A 184 -9.61 -1.71 3.55
CA TYR A 184 -9.29 -1.42 4.93
C TYR A 184 -8.86 0.03 5.13
N THR A 185 -9.08 0.53 6.35
CA THR A 185 -8.70 1.90 6.72
C THR A 185 -8.62 2.06 8.23
N VAL A 186 -8.22 3.24 8.68
CA VAL A 186 -8.18 3.64 10.10
C VAL A 186 -9.22 4.72 10.35
N VAL A 187 -10.00 4.58 11.40
CA VAL A 187 -10.93 5.63 11.88
C VAL A 187 -10.67 5.95 13.35
N GLY A 188 -10.93 7.21 13.74
CA GLY A 188 -10.79 7.65 15.14
C GLY A 188 -9.38 7.50 15.74
N GLY A 189 -8.35 7.25 14.93
CA GLY A 189 -6.96 7.10 15.37
C GLY A 189 -6.61 5.77 16.05
N SER A 190 -7.59 4.92 16.36
CA SER A 190 -7.37 3.63 17.05
C SER A 190 -8.15 2.46 16.46
N ASN A 191 -9.11 2.70 15.57
CA ASN A 191 -9.96 1.65 15.04
C ASN A 191 -9.52 1.29 13.62
N PHE A 192 -9.19 0.02 13.42
CA PHE A 192 -8.77 -0.54 12.14
C PHE A 192 -9.96 -1.26 11.50
N LEU A 193 -10.53 -0.67 10.45
CA LEU A 193 -11.66 -1.24 9.72
C LEU A 193 -11.17 -2.17 8.62
N VAL A 194 -11.84 -3.31 8.51
CA VAL A 194 -11.58 -4.35 7.51
C VAL A 194 -12.91 -4.76 6.88
N SER A 195 -12.99 -4.67 5.56
CA SER A 195 -14.14 -5.12 4.77
C SER A 195 -13.79 -6.33 3.92
N THR A 196 -14.70 -7.30 3.94
CA THR A 196 -14.59 -8.56 3.19
C THR A 196 -15.89 -8.85 2.43
N GLN A 197 -15.76 -9.36 1.22
CA GLN A 197 -16.85 -9.80 0.38
C GLN A 197 -17.72 -10.85 1.11
N ASP A 198 -19.04 -10.67 1.02
CA ASP A 198 -20.08 -11.54 1.60
C ASP A 198 -20.07 -11.68 3.14
N VAL A 199 -19.26 -10.88 3.84
CA VAL A 199 -19.10 -10.93 5.30
C VAL A 199 -19.42 -9.59 5.96
N GLY A 200 -19.07 -8.47 5.30
CA GLY A 200 -19.31 -7.12 5.79
C GLY A 200 -18.05 -6.45 6.33
N THR A 201 -18.23 -5.48 7.23
CA THR A 201 -17.15 -4.66 7.78
C THR A 201 -17.02 -4.86 9.29
N TYR A 202 -15.80 -5.12 9.73
CA TYR A 202 -15.41 -5.28 11.13
C TYR A 202 -14.38 -4.23 11.52
N SER A 203 -14.38 -3.83 12.78
CA SER A 203 -13.42 -2.89 13.36
C SER A 203 -12.61 -3.61 14.42
N PHE A 204 -11.29 -3.47 14.37
CA PHE A 204 -10.41 -3.83 15.47
C PHE A 204 -10.01 -2.59 16.24
N ASP A 205 -10.37 -2.52 17.51
CA ASP A 205 -9.91 -1.46 18.40
C ASP A 205 -8.52 -1.81 18.94
N THR A 206 -7.51 -1.01 18.59
CA THR A 206 -6.14 -1.24 19.02
C THR A 206 -5.93 -1.00 20.52
N VAL A 207 -6.83 -0.28 21.18
CA VAL A 207 -6.75 -0.01 22.63
C VAL A 207 -7.25 -1.22 23.42
N THR A 208 -8.44 -1.72 23.11
CA THR A 208 -9.02 -2.89 23.79
C THR A 208 -8.53 -4.22 23.21
N SER A 209 -7.85 -4.20 22.06
CA SER A 209 -7.43 -5.39 21.32
C SER A 209 -8.58 -6.35 21.01
N SER A 210 -9.74 -5.79 20.64
CA SER A 210 -10.97 -6.53 20.40
C SER A 210 -11.59 -6.19 19.05
N TRP A 211 -12.40 -7.12 18.53
CA TRP A 211 -13.08 -6.97 17.26
C TRP A 211 -14.57 -6.77 17.46
N ASP A 212 -15.14 -5.81 16.74
CA ASP A 212 -16.58 -5.58 16.66
C ASP A 212 -17.05 -5.57 15.21
N LYS A 213 -18.29 -6.02 15.00
CA LYS A 213 -18.94 -5.91 13.69
C LYS A 213 -19.51 -4.50 13.54
N VAL A 214 -19.10 -3.80 12.50
CA VAL A 214 -19.57 -2.45 12.19
C VAL A 214 -20.86 -2.51 11.37
N GLY A 215 -20.93 -3.41 10.40
CA GLY A 215 -22.13 -3.61 9.58
C GLY A 215 -21.99 -4.68 8.50
N ASP A 216 -23.12 -5.04 7.89
CA ASP A 216 -23.22 -6.00 6.77
C ASP A 216 -22.86 -5.39 5.40
N TRP A 217 -22.33 -4.16 5.40
CA TRP A 217 -21.93 -3.43 4.22
C TRP A 217 -20.41 -3.48 4.02
N LYS A 218 -19.94 -3.10 2.83
CA LYS A 218 -18.51 -2.99 2.49
C LYS A 218 -18.09 -1.52 2.43
N LEU A 219 -16.85 -1.25 2.80
CA LEU A 219 -16.21 0.03 2.50
C LEU A 219 -16.25 0.28 0.97
N PRO A 220 -16.46 1.53 0.53
CA PRO A 220 -16.56 1.87 -0.88
C PRO A 220 -15.20 1.97 -1.59
N PHE A 221 -14.17 1.32 -1.04
CA PHE A 221 -12.79 1.39 -1.52
C PHE A 221 -12.30 0.02 -2.01
N HIS A 222 -11.22 0.02 -2.79
CA HIS A 222 -10.38 -1.12 -3.07
C HIS A 222 -9.02 -0.92 -2.40
N GLY A 223 -8.60 -1.88 -1.59
CA GLY A 223 -7.35 -1.79 -0.85
C GLY A 223 -7.39 -0.80 0.31
N ARG A 224 -6.30 -0.04 0.46
CA ARG A 224 -6.13 0.89 1.58
C ARG A 224 -6.78 2.23 1.27
N ALA A 225 -7.53 2.77 2.21
CA ALA A 225 -7.88 4.19 2.25
C ALA A 225 -7.13 4.88 3.39
N ASP A 226 -6.54 6.04 3.13
CA ASP A 226 -5.77 6.83 4.09
C ASP A 226 -6.56 8.07 4.52
N PHE A 227 -6.48 8.39 5.82
CA PHE A 227 -7.10 9.59 6.37
C PHE A 227 -6.19 10.80 6.19
N PHE A 228 -6.71 11.84 5.57
CA PHE A 228 -6.08 13.14 5.39
C PHE A 228 -6.68 14.11 6.39
N SER A 229 -6.02 14.26 7.53
CA SER A 229 -6.49 15.07 8.65
C SER A 229 -6.77 16.54 8.30
N GLU A 230 -5.99 17.09 7.37
CA GLU A 230 -6.09 18.45 6.86
C GLU A 230 -7.42 18.72 6.15
N TYR A 231 -8.08 17.66 5.68
CA TYR A 231 -9.34 17.72 4.93
C TYR A 231 -10.47 16.93 5.57
N GLY A 232 -10.21 16.25 6.70
CA GLY A 232 -11.21 15.40 7.36
C GLY A 232 -11.75 14.30 6.45
N ALA A 233 -10.94 13.80 5.51
CA ALA A 233 -11.39 12.91 4.44
C ALA A 233 -10.53 11.65 4.35
N TRP A 234 -11.17 10.53 4.04
CA TRP A 234 -10.50 9.31 3.65
C TRP A 234 -10.37 9.25 2.15
N LEU A 235 -9.14 9.12 1.65
CA LEU A 235 -8.85 8.99 0.24
C LEU A 235 -8.39 7.57 -0.07
N GLY A 236 -8.88 7.01 -1.16
CA GLY A 236 -8.52 5.69 -1.63
C GLY A 236 -8.95 5.48 -3.08
N PHE A 237 -8.84 4.24 -3.56
CA PHE A 237 -9.34 3.88 -4.88
C PHE A 237 -10.73 3.27 -4.76
N SER A 238 -11.63 3.60 -5.68
CA SER A 238 -13.00 3.10 -5.72
C SER A 238 -13.02 1.58 -5.91
N ALA A 239 -13.94 0.92 -5.21
CA ALA A 239 -14.17 -0.52 -5.36
C ALA A 239 -14.68 -0.92 -6.76
N GLU A 240 -15.33 0.02 -7.48
CA GLU A 240 -16.03 -0.27 -8.74
C GLU A 240 -15.10 -0.19 -9.94
N ASP A 241 -14.28 0.86 -10.01
CA ASP A 241 -13.51 1.21 -11.21
C ASP A 241 -12.06 1.62 -10.93
N ASN A 242 -11.60 1.49 -9.67
CA ASN A 242 -10.24 1.82 -9.25
C ASN A 242 -9.85 3.29 -9.55
N ARG A 243 -10.83 4.19 -9.64
CA ARG A 243 -10.61 5.65 -9.70
C ARG A 243 -10.34 6.21 -8.31
N LEU A 244 -9.57 7.30 -8.24
CA LEU A 244 -9.31 7.97 -6.98
C LEU A 244 -10.63 8.57 -6.46
N CYS A 245 -10.92 8.37 -5.18
CA CYS A 245 -12.18 8.80 -4.57
C CYS A 245 -11.95 9.19 -3.11
N CYS A 246 -12.93 9.87 -2.51
CA CYS A 246 -12.94 10.14 -1.09
C CYS A 246 -14.31 9.90 -0.43
N SER A 247 -14.24 9.64 0.87
CA SER A 247 -15.39 9.64 1.78
C SER A 247 -15.07 10.53 2.98
N LEU A 248 -16.01 11.38 3.38
CA LEU A 248 -15.91 12.30 4.51
C LEU A 248 -16.41 11.67 5.81
N ASN A 249 -17.25 10.63 5.71
CA ASN A 249 -17.90 10.01 6.87
C ASN A 249 -17.63 8.51 6.91
N LEU A 250 -16.49 8.11 7.49
CA LEU A 250 -16.24 6.73 7.90
C LEU A 250 -16.28 6.65 9.42
N GLY A 251 -17.26 5.91 9.97
CA GLY A 251 -17.35 5.68 11.41
C GLY A 251 -17.38 4.19 11.75
N ALA A 252 -16.73 3.80 12.85
CA ALA A 252 -16.82 2.44 13.39
C ALA A 252 -18.21 2.13 13.99
N SER A 253 -19.06 3.13 14.18
CA SER A 253 -20.41 3.01 14.77
C SER A 253 -21.54 3.31 13.78
N THR A 254 -21.24 3.50 12.49
CA THR A 254 -22.26 3.84 11.50
C THR A 254 -23.06 2.61 11.09
N GLN A 255 -24.34 2.54 11.46
CA GLN A 255 -25.27 1.50 10.98
C GLN A 255 -25.53 1.58 9.47
N ARG A 256 -25.15 2.68 8.81
CA ARG A 256 -25.34 2.90 7.37
C ARG A 256 -24.03 2.68 6.63
N GLN A 257 -24.16 2.14 5.42
CA GLN A 257 -23.06 2.02 4.48
C GLN A 257 -22.50 3.41 4.14
N PRO A 258 -21.18 3.63 4.26
CA PRO A 258 -20.54 4.84 3.80
C PRO A 258 -20.67 5.00 2.28
N VAL A 259 -20.82 6.24 1.84
CA VAL A 259 -20.97 6.60 0.43
C VAL A 259 -19.74 7.40 0.01
N LEU A 260 -19.35 7.30 -1.26
CA LEU A 260 -18.31 8.18 -1.81
C LEU A 260 -18.87 9.58 -1.99
N ASP A 261 -18.21 10.57 -1.40
CA ASP A 261 -18.56 11.98 -1.56
C ASP A 261 -18.06 12.51 -2.90
N MET A 262 -16.88 12.05 -3.36
CA MET A 262 -16.29 12.46 -4.64
C MET A 262 -15.51 11.31 -5.28
N VAL A 263 -15.58 11.24 -6.61
CA VAL A 263 -14.77 10.36 -7.46
C VAL A 263 -14.13 11.24 -8.54
N TRP A 264 -12.80 11.23 -8.61
CA TRP A 264 -12.04 12.04 -9.57
C TRP A 264 -11.68 11.22 -10.81
N ASP A 265 -11.47 11.91 -11.93
CA ASP A 265 -10.98 11.26 -13.15
C ASP A 265 -9.59 10.66 -12.91
N ASP A 266 -9.26 9.60 -13.65
CA ASP A 266 -7.99 8.93 -13.50
C ASP A 266 -6.86 9.91 -13.85
N PRO A 267 -5.95 10.25 -12.90
CA PRO A 267 -4.86 11.16 -13.17
C PRO A 267 -3.75 10.51 -14.01
N THR A 268 -3.86 9.21 -14.31
CA THR A 268 -2.89 8.49 -15.14
C THR A 268 -2.96 9.03 -16.57
N PRO A 269 -1.82 9.45 -17.17
CA PRO A 269 -1.82 9.97 -18.53
C PRO A 269 -2.41 8.96 -19.53
N GLN A 270 -3.26 9.43 -20.46
CA GLN A 270 -3.86 8.59 -21.50
C GLN A 270 -2.81 7.82 -22.31
N LEU A 271 -1.67 8.44 -22.60
CA LEU A 271 -0.55 7.80 -23.31
C LEU A 271 0.11 6.64 -22.55
N ALA A 272 -0.07 6.56 -21.23
CA ALA A 272 0.36 5.38 -20.46
C ALA A 272 -0.64 4.21 -20.59
N LEU A 273 -1.89 4.50 -20.95
CA LEU A 273 -2.97 3.53 -21.07
C LEU A 273 -3.21 3.08 -22.52
N ASP A 274 -3.10 4.03 -23.46
CA ASP A 274 -3.42 3.84 -24.86
C ASP A 274 -2.18 3.43 -25.67
N ASP A 275 -2.32 2.36 -26.44
CA ASP A 275 -1.41 2.04 -27.54
C ASP A 275 -1.91 2.71 -28.82
N PRO A 276 -1.17 3.66 -29.42
CA PRO A 276 -1.56 4.32 -30.66
C PRO A 276 -1.85 3.34 -31.81
N ASN A 277 -1.25 2.16 -31.79
CA ASN A 277 -1.42 1.14 -32.82
C ASN A 277 -2.49 0.09 -32.47
N GLN A 278 -3.10 0.18 -31.28
CA GLN A 278 -4.14 -0.74 -30.79
C GLN A 278 -3.73 -2.24 -30.81
N LYS A 279 -2.42 -2.53 -30.77
CA LYS A 279 -1.85 -3.89 -30.80
C LYS A 279 -1.59 -4.45 -29.41
N SER A 280 -1.54 -3.57 -28.41
CA SER A 280 -1.37 -3.90 -27.01
C SER A 280 -2.51 -3.35 -26.17
N TYR A 281 -2.73 -3.97 -25.01
CA TYR A 281 -3.64 -3.46 -23.99
C TYR A 281 -2.87 -3.25 -22.69
N THR A 282 -3.26 -2.20 -21.97
CA THR A 282 -2.67 -1.86 -20.68
C THR A 282 -3.60 -2.28 -19.56
N ARG A 283 -3.08 -3.00 -18.57
CA ARG A 283 -3.79 -3.44 -17.37
C ARG A 283 -3.18 -2.80 -16.14
N VAL A 284 -4.02 -2.22 -15.27
CA VAL A 284 -3.59 -1.80 -13.94
C VAL A 284 -3.50 -3.05 -13.04
N LEU A 285 -2.29 -3.32 -12.54
CA LEU A 285 -2.05 -4.43 -11.61
C LEU A 285 -2.34 -4.03 -10.17
N LYS A 286 -1.96 -2.80 -9.80
CA LYS A 286 -2.05 -2.30 -8.43
C LYS A 286 -2.08 -0.78 -8.42
N SER A 287 -2.82 -0.20 -7.49
CA SER A 287 -2.84 1.24 -7.23
C SER A 287 -2.57 1.48 -5.75
N GLN A 288 -1.68 2.41 -5.45
CA GLN A 288 -1.30 2.78 -4.09
C GLN A 288 -1.27 4.29 -3.96
N LEU A 289 -1.64 4.77 -2.78
CA LEU A 289 -1.55 6.16 -2.41
C LEU A 289 -0.42 6.32 -1.40
N VAL A 290 0.39 7.37 -1.57
CA VAL A 290 1.50 7.70 -0.68
C VAL A 290 1.33 9.12 -0.18
N HIS A 291 0.99 9.27 1.10
CA HIS A 291 0.88 10.58 1.73
C HIS A 291 2.25 11.21 1.95
N LEU A 292 2.45 12.41 1.40
CA LEU A 292 3.71 13.14 1.52
C LEU A 292 3.63 14.25 2.58
N GLY A 293 2.43 14.69 2.97
CA GLY A 293 2.22 15.76 3.94
C GLY A 293 1.93 17.11 3.29
N SER A 294 1.32 18.01 4.07
CA SER A 294 0.97 19.37 3.63
C SER A 294 0.05 19.37 2.40
N GLY A 295 -0.93 18.45 2.38
CA GLY A 295 -1.86 18.27 1.27
C GLY A 295 -1.26 17.68 -0.01
N LYS A 296 0.04 17.35 -0.01
CA LYS A 296 0.71 16.69 -1.13
C LYS A 296 0.70 15.18 -0.95
N PHE A 297 0.49 14.47 -2.04
CA PHE A 297 0.57 13.02 -2.07
C PHE A 297 0.93 12.53 -3.48
N CYS A 298 1.30 11.26 -3.56
CA CYS A 298 1.61 10.58 -4.80
C CYS A 298 0.61 9.44 -5.02
N VAL A 299 0.07 9.35 -6.23
CA VAL A 299 -0.61 8.14 -6.70
C VAL A 299 0.39 7.32 -7.50
N ALA A 300 0.60 6.09 -7.06
CA ALA A 300 1.44 5.12 -7.75
C ALA A 300 0.55 4.04 -8.37
N LYS A 301 0.54 3.96 -9.71
CA LYS A 301 -0.08 2.86 -10.43
C LYS A 301 0.99 1.96 -11.03
N PHE A 302 0.87 0.66 -10.78
CA PHE A 302 1.68 -0.36 -11.41
C PHE A 302 0.89 -0.96 -12.56
N LEU A 303 1.47 -0.90 -13.76
CA LEU A 303 0.80 -1.28 -14.99
C LEU A 303 1.58 -2.37 -15.72
N GLU A 304 0.84 -3.12 -16.51
CA GLU A 304 1.33 -4.13 -17.42
C GLU A 304 0.78 -3.83 -18.81
N ARG A 305 1.66 -3.65 -19.78
CA ARG A 305 1.31 -3.56 -21.19
C ARG A 305 1.61 -4.90 -21.84
N VAL A 306 0.59 -5.49 -22.45
CA VAL A 306 0.68 -6.78 -23.13
C VAL A 306 0.52 -6.56 -24.61
N GLU A 307 1.59 -6.79 -25.37
CA GLU A 307 1.60 -6.73 -26.82
C GLU A 307 1.51 -8.15 -27.41
N ASN A 308 0.51 -8.36 -28.27
CA ASN A 308 0.30 -9.65 -28.92
C ASN A 308 1.02 -9.65 -30.27
N GLU A 309 2.29 -10.06 -30.29
CA GLU A 309 3.01 -10.29 -31.55
C GLU A 309 2.75 -11.70 -32.08
N LEU A 310 2.34 -11.79 -33.35
CA LEU A 310 2.31 -13.04 -34.11
C LEU A 310 3.75 -13.38 -34.53
N THR A 311 4.42 -14.27 -33.81
CA THR A 311 5.75 -14.76 -34.21
C THR A 311 5.64 -16.10 -34.96
N GLU A 312 6.65 -16.45 -35.76
CA GLU A 312 6.71 -17.74 -36.48
C GLU A 312 6.69 -18.97 -35.52
N LEU A 313 6.98 -18.78 -34.22
CA LEU A 313 6.91 -19.79 -33.16
C LEU A 313 5.59 -19.79 -32.36
N GLY A 314 4.61 -18.95 -32.73
CA GLY A 314 3.31 -18.81 -32.06
C GLY A 314 3.10 -17.46 -31.36
N ASN A 315 2.01 -17.34 -30.60
CA ASN A 315 1.70 -16.14 -29.81
C ASN A 315 2.48 -16.15 -28.50
N ILE A 316 3.68 -15.55 -28.47
CA ILE A 316 4.37 -15.23 -27.22
C ILE A 316 4.12 -13.75 -26.93
N PRO A 317 3.25 -13.40 -25.95
CA PRO A 317 2.98 -12.01 -25.65
C PRO A 317 4.23 -11.34 -25.07
N GLN A 318 4.57 -10.16 -25.61
CA GLN A 318 5.58 -9.29 -25.00
C GLN A 318 4.93 -8.55 -23.84
N ILE A 319 5.53 -8.64 -22.66
CA ILE A 319 5.00 -8.03 -21.44
C ILE A 319 5.97 -6.95 -20.96
N GLU A 320 5.54 -5.70 -21.05
CA GLU A 320 6.24 -4.56 -20.46
C GLU A 320 5.56 -4.19 -19.13
N ARG A 321 6.34 -3.95 -18.08
CA ARG A 321 5.82 -3.45 -16.80
C ARG A 321 6.48 -2.15 -16.40
N PHE A 322 5.66 -1.26 -15.85
CA PHE A 322 6.11 0.06 -15.44
C PHE A 322 5.26 0.59 -14.28
N ALA A 323 5.81 1.57 -13.57
CA ALA A 323 5.11 2.33 -12.54
C ALA A 323 4.92 3.77 -13.00
N VAL A 324 3.70 4.29 -12.89
CA VAL A 324 3.41 5.72 -13.07
C VAL A 324 3.21 6.33 -11.71
N LEU A 325 4.08 7.27 -11.34
CA LEU A 325 3.98 8.07 -10.13
C LEU A 325 3.44 9.45 -10.50
N THR A 326 2.29 9.82 -9.97
CA THR A 326 1.66 11.12 -10.24
C THR A 326 1.55 11.94 -8.97
N GLY A 327 2.14 13.14 -8.97
CA GLY A 327 2.01 14.10 -7.88
C GLY A 327 0.64 14.77 -7.88
N LEU A 328 0.00 14.82 -6.72
CA LEU A 328 -1.31 15.44 -6.53
C LEU A 328 -1.28 16.36 -5.32
N VAL A 329 -2.02 17.46 -5.42
CA VAL A 329 -2.19 18.43 -4.33
C VAL A 329 -3.68 18.58 -4.06
N LEU A 330 -4.09 18.28 -2.84
CA LEU A 330 -5.40 18.67 -2.35
C LEU A 330 -5.38 20.15 -2.01
N LYS A 331 -6.46 20.85 -2.36
CA LYS A 331 -6.73 22.22 -1.91
C LYS A 331 -8.17 22.34 -1.44
N PRO A 332 -8.46 23.24 -0.49
CA PRO A 332 -9.83 23.65 -0.22
C PRO A 332 -10.41 24.25 -1.51
N GLY A 333 -11.53 23.71 -1.97
CA GLY A 333 -12.28 24.24 -3.11
C GLY A 333 -13.10 25.47 -2.73
N GLU A 334 -13.85 25.99 -3.71
CA GLU A 334 -14.66 27.20 -3.52
C GLU A 334 -15.57 27.08 -2.28
N PHE A 335 -15.54 28.11 -1.43
CA PHE A 335 -16.30 28.20 -0.17
C PHE A 335 -15.96 27.13 0.89
N GLY A 336 -14.86 26.39 0.76
CA GLY A 336 -14.38 25.44 1.78
C GLY A 336 -15.25 24.20 1.98
N ARG A 337 -16.21 23.96 1.06
CA ARG A 337 -17.14 22.81 1.12
C ARG A 337 -16.77 21.66 0.21
N ARG A 338 -15.84 21.87 -0.72
CA ARG A 338 -15.37 20.88 -1.69
C ARG A 338 -13.86 20.72 -1.55
N ILE A 339 -13.34 19.53 -1.84
CA ILE A 339 -11.89 19.29 -1.93
C ILE A 339 -11.54 19.27 -3.42
N ASP A 340 -10.69 20.20 -3.83
CA ASP A 340 -10.18 20.24 -5.19
C ASP A 340 -8.89 19.44 -5.28
N MET A 341 -8.82 18.63 -6.33
CA MET A 341 -7.71 17.75 -6.65
C MET A 341 -6.94 18.36 -7.81
N ILE A 342 -5.68 18.75 -7.59
CA ILE A 342 -4.85 19.33 -8.64
C ILE A 342 -3.78 18.31 -9.04
N PRO A 343 -3.84 17.74 -10.26
CA PRO A 343 -2.75 16.93 -10.80
C PRO A 343 -1.54 17.80 -11.13
N HIS A 344 -0.36 17.29 -10.78
CA HIS A 344 0.92 17.89 -11.15
C HIS A 344 1.62 17.02 -12.22
N LYS A 345 2.86 16.58 -11.99
CA LYS A 345 3.63 15.81 -12.96
C LYS A 345 3.44 14.32 -12.74
N SER A 346 3.56 13.57 -13.83
CA SER A 346 3.62 12.11 -13.83
C SER A 346 5.00 11.66 -14.32
N LEU A 347 5.60 10.72 -13.60
CA LEU A 347 6.85 10.07 -13.98
C LEU A 347 6.58 8.59 -14.24
N LEU A 348 7.09 8.07 -15.35
CA LEU A 348 6.98 6.67 -15.72
C LEU A 348 8.33 5.98 -15.57
N TYR A 349 8.33 4.89 -14.79
CA TYR A 349 9.51 4.08 -14.53
C TYR A 349 9.31 2.66 -15.06
N LYS A 350 10.09 2.29 -16.08
CA LYS A 350 10.13 0.93 -16.65
C LYS A 350 11.05 0.02 -15.84
N PHE A 351 10.69 -1.24 -15.67
CA PHE A 351 11.54 -2.23 -15.02
C PHE A 351 11.37 -3.64 -15.61
N GLU A 352 12.45 -4.41 -15.58
CA GLU A 352 12.48 -5.79 -16.06
C GLU A 352 11.99 -6.76 -14.97
N GLY A 353 10.95 -7.56 -15.27
CA GLY A 353 10.52 -8.71 -14.45
C GLY A 353 9.06 -8.73 -13.96
N ILE A 354 8.71 -9.80 -13.23
CA ILE A 354 7.42 -10.09 -12.55
C ILE A 354 7.68 -10.14 -11.02
N ALA A 355 6.79 -9.86 -10.05
CA ALA A 355 5.34 -9.61 -9.99
C ALA A 355 4.93 -8.62 -8.88
N ASN A 356 5.84 -8.28 -7.94
CA ASN A 356 5.49 -7.56 -6.72
C ASN A 356 6.30 -6.27 -6.62
N CYS A 357 5.60 -5.17 -6.41
CA CYS A 357 6.19 -3.86 -6.16
C CYS A 357 5.51 -3.22 -4.94
N TRP A 358 6.30 -2.40 -4.25
CA TRP A 358 5.81 -1.63 -3.12
C TRP A 358 6.27 -0.19 -3.26
N VAL A 359 5.36 0.72 -2.95
CA VAL A 359 5.67 2.14 -2.82
C VAL A 359 5.32 2.62 -1.41
N PHE A 360 6.18 3.46 -0.83
CA PHE A 360 6.05 3.97 0.54
C PHE A 360 6.26 5.47 0.61
#